data_AF-A0A846EAW0-F1
#
_entry.id   AF-A0A846EAW0-F1
#
_cell.length_a   1.000
_cell.length_b   1.000
_cell.length_c   1.000
_cell.angle_alpha   90.00
_cell.angle_beta   90.00
_cell.angle_gamma   90.00
#
_symmetry.space_group_name_H-M   'P 1'
#
loop_
_entity.id
_entity.type
_entity.pdbx_description
1 polymer ?
#
loop_
_entity_poly.entity_id
_entity_poly.type
_entity_poly.pdbx_seq_one_letter_code
_entity_poly.pdbx_strand_id
1 'polypeptide(L)'
;MPRKKEALTLSVPPGTKERLEEIAERFGILWGKSPSPSGLVVAIAQQELHLGREALTLNEREVKALRRATKLLIDAGQIEEADIINTLLLKQGDLEAPLRQALLQQQNQSVQNWRSQTDELIANRQPFRMQYLNSQGQDLTFTVRYADVRFYEKRFYLQVWCEETADALADNPDLPEIAHNRCFRFDRIQSLQPISGVWRGEFDTLKV
;
A
#
# COMPACT_ATOMS: atom_id res chain seq x y z
N MET A 1 -38.81 -21.27 30.38
CA MET A 1 -38.01 -22.08 31.33
C MET A 1 -36.60 -21.54 31.33
N PRO A 2 -35.99 -21.18 32.48
CA PRO A 2 -34.64 -20.63 32.48
C PRO A 2 -33.67 -21.77 32.09
N ARG A 3 -32.85 -21.55 31.04
CA ARG A 3 -31.79 -22.48 30.65
C ARG A 3 -30.87 -22.69 31.86
N LYS A 4 -30.78 -23.93 32.36
CA LYS A 4 -29.79 -24.33 33.37
C LYS A 4 -28.41 -24.00 32.79
N LYS A 5 -27.70 -23.06 33.40
CA LYS A 5 -26.29 -22.82 33.08
C LYS A 5 -25.50 -23.98 33.68
N GLU A 6 -24.79 -24.73 32.85
CA GLU A 6 -23.82 -25.72 33.31
C GLU A 6 -22.57 -24.98 33.79
N ALA A 7 -22.09 -25.33 34.99
CA ALA A 7 -20.87 -24.77 35.56
C ALA A 7 -19.72 -25.74 35.32
N LEU A 8 -18.65 -25.25 34.69
CA LEU A 8 -17.40 -25.99 34.52
C LEU A 8 -16.42 -25.58 35.61
N THR A 9 -16.00 -26.52 36.45
CA THR A 9 -14.94 -26.29 37.46
C THR A 9 -13.60 -26.75 36.89
N LEU A 10 -12.63 -25.83 36.86
CA LEU A 10 -11.29 -26.10 36.35
C LEU A 10 -10.26 -25.98 37.47
N SER A 11 -9.47 -27.03 37.68
CA SER A 11 -8.28 -26.99 38.53
C SER A 11 -7.11 -26.48 37.72
N VAL A 12 -6.61 -25.29 38.03
CA VAL A 12 -5.52 -24.64 37.30
C VAL A 12 -4.41 -24.19 38.25
N PRO A 13 -3.15 -24.10 37.80
CA PRO A 13 -2.06 -23.56 38.61
C PRO A 13 -2.32 -22.10 39.04
N PRO A 14 -1.73 -21.63 40.16
CA PRO A 14 -1.76 -20.22 40.55
C PRO A 14 -1.31 -19.30 39.41
N GLY A 15 -1.93 -18.13 39.26
CA GLY A 15 -1.61 -17.17 38.18
C GLY A 15 -2.31 -17.45 36.85
N THR A 16 -2.98 -18.61 36.69
CA THR A 16 -3.66 -18.95 35.43
C THR A 16 -4.89 -18.08 35.19
N LYS A 17 -5.62 -17.73 36.25
CA LYS A 17 -6.83 -16.91 36.14
C LYS A 17 -6.50 -15.50 35.65
N GLU A 18 -5.46 -14.91 36.22
CA GLU A 18 -4.95 -13.59 35.86
C GLU A 18 -4.51 -13.57 34.39
N ARG A 19 -3.81 -14.61 33.93
CA ARG A 19 -3.46 -14.76 32.50
C ARG A 19 -4.69 -14.88 31.60
N LEU A 20 -5.74 -15.58 32.03
CA LEU A 20 -6.99 -15.66 31.28
C LEU A 20 -7.72 -14.31 31.25
N GLU A 21 -7.66 -13.54 32.32
CA GLU A 21 -8.18 -12.16 32.37
C GLU A 21 -7.41 -11.25 31.39
N GLU A 22 -6.08 -11.30 31.37
CA GLU A 22 -5.25 -10.58 30.39
C GLU A 22 -5.57 -10.97 28.94
N ILE A 23 -5.77 -12.26 28.66
CA ILE A 23 -6.20 -12.73 27.34
C ILE A 23 -7.58 -12.17 27.00
N ALA A 24 -8.54 -12.27 27.92
CA ALA A 24 -9.90 -11.78 27.71
C ALA A 24 -9.91 -10.26 27.45
N GLU A 25 -9.07 -9.50 28.15
CA GLU A 25 -8.91 -8.06 27.94
C GLU A 25 -8.38 -7.75 26.53
N ARG A 26 -7.33 -8.45 26.07
CA ARG A 26 -6.78 -8.28 24.71
C ARG A 26 -7.81 -8.54 23.61
N PHE A 27 -8.74 -9.46 23.84
CA PHE A 27 -9.82 -9.77 22.90
C PHE A 27 -11.09 -8.95 23.14
N GLY A 28 -11.10 -8.01 24.09
CA GLY A 28 -12.28 -7.19 24.39
C GLY A 28 -13.46 -7.96 24.99
N ILE A 29 -13.21 -9.15 25.55
CA ILE A 29 -14.25 -10.02 26.12
C ILE A 29 -14.46 -9.66 27.58
N LEU A 30 -15.49 -8.86 27.82
CA LEU A 30 -15.80 -8.28 29.13
C LEU A 30 -17.12 -8.81 29.68
N TRP A 31 -17.21 -8.85 31.01
CA TRP A 31 -18.47 -8.96 31.73
C TRP A 31 -18.65 -7.69 32.57
N GLY A 32 -19.53 -6.79 32.11
CA GLY A 32 -19.60 -5.44 32.64
C GLY A 32 -18.34 -4.65 32.27
N LYS A 33 -17.55 -4.24 33.27
CA LYS A 33 -16.29 -3.48 33.07
C LYS A 33 -15.02 -4.30 33.28
N SER A 34 -15.15 -5.59 33.54
CA SER A 34 -14.03 -6.47 33.90
C SER A 34 -13.82 -7.56 32.86
N PRO A 35 -12.57 -7.94 32.55
CA PRO A 35 -12.27 -9.06 31.66
C PRO A 35 -12.91 -10.36 32.15
N SER A 36 -13.42 -11.18 31.22
CA SER A 36 -14.19 -12.39 31.57
C SER A 36 -13.51 -13.67 31.08
N PRO A 37 -12.84 -14.43 31.97
CA PRO A 37 -12.33 -15.77 31.64
C PRO A 37 -13.42 -16.74 31.20
N SER A 38 -14.60 -16.68 31.80
CA SER A 38 -15.74 -17.51 31.38
C SER A 38 -16.24 -17.12 29.99
N GLY A 39 -16.31 -15.81 29.69
CA GLY A 39 -16.64 -15.32 28.35
C GLY A 39 -15.61 -15.78 27.32
N LEU A 40 -14.32 -15.74 27.67
CA LEU A 40 -13.22 -16.21 26.83
C LEU A 40 -13.39 -17.70 26.49
N VAL A 41 -13.65 -18.56 27.49
CA VAL A 41 -13.87 -20.00 27.26
C VAL A 41 -15.11 -20.26 26.39
N VAL A 42 -16.19 -19.49 26.59
CA VAL A 42 -17.39 -19.59 25.76
C VAL A 42 -17.10 -19.19 24.31
N ALA A 43 -16.38 -18.09 24.08
CA ALA A 43 -16.00 -17.64 22.74
C ALA A 43 -15.09 -18.66 22.04
N ILE A 44 -14.19 -19.33 22.77
CA ILE A 44 -13.39 -20.46 22.25
C ILE A 44 -14.30 -21.62 21.85
N ALA A 45 -15.21 -22.03 22.73
CA ALA A 45 -16.13 -23.14 22.48
C ALA A 45 -17.07 -22.87 21.30
N GLN A 46 -17.40 -21.60 21.05
CA GLN A 46 -18.22 -21.15 19.92
C GLN A 46 -17.41 -20.90 18.63
N GLN A 47 -16.09 -21.12 18.65
CA GLN A 47 -15.18 -20.82 17.54
C GLN A 47 -15.18 -19.34 17.11
N GLU A 48 -15.56 -18.43 18.01
CA GLU A 48 -15.49 -16.98 17.81
C GLU A 48 -14.06 -16.43 17.98
N LEU A 49 -13.17 -17.25 18.53
CA LEU A 49 -11.74 -16.98 18.68
C LEU A 49 -10.91 -17.99 17.90
N HIS A 50 -10.13 -17.50 16.94
CA HIS A 50 -9.15 -18.30 16.22
C HIS A 50 -7.89 -18.46 17.07
N LEU A 51 -7.77 -19.60 17.77
CA LEU A 51 -6.64 -19.92 18.64
C LEU A 51 -5.60 -20.79 17.90
N GLY A 52 -4.48 -20.20 17.48
CA GLY A 52 -3.26 -20.92 17.07
C GLY A 52 -3.36 -21.82 15.81
N ARG A 53 -2.30 -21.81 14.98
CA ARG A 53 -2.18 -22.44 13.63
C ARG A 53 -3.20 -22.01 12.56
N GLU A 54 -4.38 -21.54 12.94
CA GLU A 54 -5.36 -20.90 12.04
C GLU A 54 -5.26 -19.37 12.00
N ALA A 55 -4.51 -18.77 12.93
CA ALA A 55 -4.02 -17.41 12.74
C ALA A 55 -3.02 -17.43 11.58
N LEU A 56 -3.05 -16.42 10.70
CA LEU A 56 -2.15 -16.30 9.54
C LEU A 56 -0.71 -16.11 10.05
N THR A 57 -0.04 -17.21 10.42
CA THR A 57 1.35 -17.21 10.87
C THR A 57 2.23 -17.20 9.63
N LEU A 58 2.79 -16.04 9.32
CA LEU A 58 3.64 -15.86 8.15
C LEU A 58 5.10 -15.91 8.60
N ASN A 59 5.90 -16.74 7.95
CA ASN A 59 7.35 -16.64 8.10
C ASN A 59 7.90 -15.45 7.29
N GLU A 60 9.16 -15.07 7.54
CA GLU A 60 9.80 -13.92 6.87
C GLU A 60 9.76 -13.99 5.33
N ARG A 61 9.83 -15.20 4.75
CA ARG A 61 9.82 -15.38 3.29
C ARG A 61 8.44 -15.09 2.72
N GLU A 62 7.39 -15.58 3.37
CA GLU A 62 5.99 -15.36 2.99
C GLU A 62 5.62 -13.88 3.12
N VAL A 63 6.01 -13.26 4.23
CA VAL A 63 5.89 -11.80 4.41
C VAL A 63 6.56 -11.05 3.25
N LYS A 64 7.81 -11.41 2.94
CA LYS A 64 8.57 -10.74 1.87
C LYS A 64 7.91 -10.92 0.50
N ALA A 65 7.37 -12.11 0.24
CA ALA A 65 6.64 -12.41 -0.99
C ALA A 65 5.36 -11.56 -1.10
N LEU A 66 4.57 -11.49 -0.02
CA LEU A 66 3.34 -10.69 0.03
C LEU A 66 3.63 -9.20 -0.14
N ARG A 67 4.65 -8.66 0.54
CA ARG A 67 5.09 -7.28 0.33
C ARG A 67 5.47 -6.98 -1.12
N ARG A 68 6.18 -7.92 -1.76
CA ARG A 68 6.53 -7.78 -3.17
C ARG A 68 5.29 -7.81 -4.06
N ALA A 69 4.34 -8.70 -3.78
CA ALA A 69 3.06 -8.76 -4.48
C ALA A 69 2.28 -7.45 -4.34
N THR A 70 2.11 -6.93 -3.12
CA THR A 70 1.43 -5.64 -2.90
C THR A 70 2.11 -4.49 -3.63
N LYS A 71 3.45 -4.45 -3.65
CA LYS A 71 4.19 -3.44 -4.43
C LYS A 71 3.91 -3.53 -5.93
N LEU A 72 3.87 -4.75 -6.47
CA LEU A 72 3.55 -4.96 -7.89
C LEU A 72 2.11 -4.56 -8.22
N LEU A 73 1.15 -4.83 -7.32
CA LEU A 73 -0.24 -4.40 -7.47
C LEU A 73 -0.35 -2.87 -7.48
N ILE A 74 0.32 -2.19 -6.56
CA ILE A 74 0.39 -0.71 -6.53
C ILE A 74 1.01 -0.17 -7.83
N ASP A 75 2.15 -0.73 -8.25
CA ASP A 75 2.81 -0.33 -9.51
C ASP A 75 1.90 -0.56 -10.74
N ALA A 76 1.04 -1.58 -10.69
CA ALA A 76 0.07 -1.90 -11.73
C ALA A 76 -1.23 -1.07 -11.65
N GLY A 77 -1.43 -0.27 -10.59
CA GLY A 77 -2.67 0.48 -10.36
C GLY A 77 -3.81 -0.33 -9.74
N GLN A 78 -3.55 -1.59 -9.33
CA GLN A 78 -4.50 -2.48 -8.65
C GLN A 78 -4.54 -2.21 -7.14
N ILE A 79 -5.13 -1.08 -6.79
CA ILE A 79 -4.90 -0.45 -5.48
C ILE A 79 -5.87 -0.97 -4.44
N GLU A 80 -7.10 -1.29 -4.85
CA GLU A 80 -8.07 -1.95 -4.00
C GLU A 80 -7.54 -3.33 -3.57
N GLU A 81 -7.01 -4.12 -4.51
CA GLU A 81 -6.43 -5.43 -4.21
C GLU A 81 -5.20 -5.31 -3.30
N ALA A 82 -4.36 -4.30 -3.53
CA ALA A 82 -3.21 -4.02 -2.68
C ALA A 82 -3.63 -3.67 -1.24
N ASP A 83 -4.67 -2.85 -1.07
CA ASP A 83 -5.17 -2.44 0.24
C ASP A 83 -5.89 -3.58 0.97
N ILE A 84 -6.66 -4.42 0.25
CA ILE A 84 -7.28 -5.63 0.79
C ILE A 84 -6.20 -6.55 1.38
N ILE A 85 -5.12 -6.80 0.64
CA ILE A 85 -4.01 -7.64 1.10
C ILE A 85 -3.31 -7.01 2.31
N ASN A 86 -2.98 -5.72 2.25
CA ASN A 86 -2.34 -5.03 3.38
C ASN A 86 -3.21 -5.05 4.64
N THR A 87 -4.52 -4.81 4.50
CA THR A 87 -5.48 -4.86 5.59
C THR A 87 -5.58 -6.25 6.18
N LEU A 88 -5.59 -7.30 5.34
CA LEU A 88 -5.59 -8.69 5.80
C LEU A 88 -4.34 -8.99 6.64
N LEU A 89 -3.17 -8.58 6.16
CA LEU A 89 -1.89 -8.77 6.86
C LEU A 89 -1.86 -8.03 8.21
N LEU A 90 -2.36 -6.80 8.26
CA LEU A 90 -2.39 -6.01 9.49
C LEU A 90 -3.39 -6.56 10.53
N LYS A 91 -4.53 -7.09 10.06
CA LYS A 91 -5.60 -7.64 10.93
C LYS A 91 -5.28 -9.05 11.44
N GLN A 92 -4.69 -9.90 10.60
CA GLN A 92 -4.59 -11.34 10.87
C GLN A 92 -3.16 -11.86 10.99
N GLY A 93 -2.17 -11.09 10.55
CA GLY A 93 -0.77 -11.48 10.66
C GLY A 93 -0.22 -11.26 12.05
N ASP A 94 0.42 -12.28 12.61
CA ASP A 94 1.31 -12.15 13.77
C ASP A 94 2.63 -11.53 13.31
N LEU A 95 2.61 -10.20 13.08
CA LEU A 95 3.70 -9.46 12.47
C LEU A 95 4.54 -8.75 13.54
N GLU A 96 5.86 -8.87 13.44
CA GLU A 96 6.78 -8.08 14.26
C GLU A 96 6.57 -6.57 14.06
N ALA A 97 6.84 -5.78 15.11
CA ALA A 97 6.59 -4.34 15.11
C ALA A 97 7.20 -3.56 13.91
N PRO A 98 8.45 -3.81 13.48
CA PRO A 98 9.03 -3.11 12.33
C PRO A 98 8.27 -3.40 11.02
N LEU A 99 7.78 -4.62 10.87
CA LEU A 99 7.05 -5.06 9.71
C LEU A 99 5.65 -4.47 9.66
N ARG A 100 4.96 -4.45 10.81
CA ARG A 100 3.68 -3.77 10.97
C ARG A 100 3.78 -2.29 10.62
N GLN A 101 4.83 -1.60 11.08
CA GLN A 101 5.05 -0.20 10.72
C GLN A 101 5.29 0.00 9.22
N ALA A 102 6.07 -0.88 8.58
CA ALA A 102 6.30 -0.79 7.14
C ALA A 102 5.01 -0.96 6.33
N LEU A 103 4.10 -1.85 6.74
CA LEU A 103 2.79 -2.02 6.08
C LEU A 103 1.87 -0.80 6.29
N LEU A 104 1.85 -0.22 7.49
CA LEU A 104 1.10 1.01 7.77
C LEU A 104 1.61 2.20 6.95
N GLN A 105 2.94 2.36 6.83
CA GLN A 105 3.53 3.39 5.96
C GLN A 105 3.15 3.17 4.49
N GLN A 106 3.16 1.92 4.02
CA GLN A 106 2.79 1.59 2.66
C GLN A 106 1.31 1.88 2.37
N GLN A 107 0.43 1.63 3.34
CA GLN A 107 -1.00 1.98 3.24
C GLN A 107 -1.21 3.50 3.12
N ASN A 108 -0.43 4.30 3.86
CA ASN A 108 -0.46 5.76 3.69
C ASN A 108 0.05 6.19 2.31
N GLN A 109 1.05 5.50 1.77
CA GLN A 109 1.58 5.78 0.43
C GLN A 109 0.61 5.38 -0.68
N SER A 110 -0.17 4.30 -0.51
CA SER A 110 -1.21 3.91 -1.48
C SER A 110 -2.38 4.88 -1.53
N VAL A 111 -2.63 5.68 -0.48
CA VAL A 111 -3.60 6.79 -0.55
C VAL A 111 -3.17 7.81 -1.61
N GLN A 112 -1.86 7.98 -1.84
CA GLN A 112 -1.30 8.80 -2.91
C GLN A 112 -1.09 8.00 -4.19
N ASN A 113 -2.17 7.43 -4.71
CA ASN A 113 -2.18 6.56 -5.89
C ASN A 113 -1.94 7.34 -7.20
N TRP A 114 -0.67 7.64 -7.46
CA TRP A 114 -0.26 8.37 -8.67
C TRP A 114 -0.57 7.62 -9.95
N ARG A 115 -0.66 6.28 -9.92
CA ARG A 115 -0.98 5.50 -11.11
C ARG A 115 -2.40 5.78 -11.58
N SER A 116 -3.40 5.60 -10.72
CA SER A 116 -4.80 5.85 -11.10
C SER A 116 -5.07 7.33 -11.41
N GLN A 117 -4.47 8.26 -10.66
CA GLN A 117 -4.58 9.69 -10.99
C GLN A 117 -3.99 10.02 -12.36
N THR A 118 -2.84 9.43 -12.70
CA THR A 118 -2.23 9.57 -14.03
C THR A 118 -3.13 8.98 -15.11
N ASP A 119 -3.68 7.78 -14.89
CA ASP A 119 -4.57 7.14 -15.86
C ASP A 119 -5.82 8.00 -16.12
N GLU A 120 -6.39 8.63 -15.08
CA GLU A 120 -7.51 9.57 -15.22
C GLU A 120 -7.12 10.84 -16.01
N LEU A 121 -5.96 11.43 -15.72
CA LEU A 121 -5.44 12.59 -16.46
C LEU A 121 -5.21 12.27 -17.94
N ILE A 122 -4.64 11.10 -18.24
CA ILE A 122 -4.41 10.63 -19.62
C ILE A 122 -5.76 10.39 -20.33
N ALA A 123 -6.71 9.70 -19.68
CA ALA A 123 -8.02 9.43 -20.24
C ALA A 123 -8.78 10.72 -20.59
N ASN A 124 -8.67 11.74 -19.72
CA ASN A 124 -9.28 13.05 -19.92
C ASN A 124 -8.48 13.97 -20.85
N ARG A 125 -7.31 13.52 -21.37
CA ARG A 125 -6.38 14.34 -22.17
C ARG A 125 -6.07 15.66 -21.47
N GLN A 126 -5.82 15.60 -20.17
CA GLN A 126 -5.66 16.75 -19.29
C GLN A 126 -4.18 16.99 -19.02
N PRO A 127 -3.57 18.09 -19.50
CA PRO A 127 -2.22 18.47 -19.10
C PRO A 127 -2.13 18.66 -17.60
N PHE A 128 -0.94 18.39 -17.04
CA PHE A 128 -0.72 18.49 -15.60
C PHE A 128 0.70 18.94 -15.27
N ARG A 129 0.86 19.53 -14.09
CA ARG A 129 2.14 19.78 -13.45
C ARG A 129 2.45 18.63 -12.51
N MET A 130 3.65 18.08 -12.60
CA MET A 130 4.11 16.98 -11.77
C MET A 130 5.29 17.45 -10.92
N GLN A 131 5.21 17.22 -9.60
CA GLN A 131 6.38 17.29 -8.72
C GLN A 131 7.00 15.90 -8.57
N TYR A 132 8.32 15.82 -8.67
CA TYR A 132 9.03 14.56 -8.73
C TYR A 132 10.34 14.61 -7.94
N LEU A 133 10.54 13.63 -7.06
CA LEU A 133 11.78 13.49 -6.31
C LEU A 133 12.78 12.65 -7.12
N ASN A 134 13.84 13.28 -7.61
CA ASN A 134 14.84 12.58 -8.41
C ASN A 134 15.71 11.61 -7.57
N SER A 135 16.57 10.81 -8.21
CA SER A 135 17.46 9.88 -7.50
C SER A 135 18.51 10.55 -6.60
N GLN A 136 18.77 11.84 -6.79
CA GLN A 136 19.68 12.64 -5.99
C GLN A 136 18.97 13.32 -4.81
N GLY A 137 17.66 13.08 -4.63
CA GLY A 137 16.87 13.67 -3.55
C GLY A 137 16.46 15.12 -3.80
N GLN A 138 16.50 15.60 -5.04
CA GLN A 138 16.06 16.94 -5.42
C GLN A 138 14.62 16.90 -5.93
N ASP A 139 13.82 17.88 -5.49
CA ASP A 139 12.48 18.11 -5.99
C ASP A 139 12.53 18.84 -7.33
N LEU A 140 12.01 18.18 -8.36
CA LEU A 140 11.89 18.70 -9.71
C LEU A 140 10.41 18.92 -10.05
N THR A 141 10.15 19.90 -10.91
CA THR A 141 8.80 20.19 -11.40
C THR A 141 8.78 20.08 -12.91
N PHE A 142 7.79 19.37 -13.43
CA PHE A 142 7.61 19.17 -14.86
C PHE A 142 6.20 19.59 -15.29
N THR A 143 6.13 20.31 -16.41
CA THR A 143 4.90 20.69 -17.10
C THR A 143 4.64 19.68 -18.20
N VAL A 144 3.76 18.71 -17.93
CA VAL A 144 3.48 17.58 -18.80
C VAL A 144 2.36 17.90 -19.79
N ARG A 145 2.64 17.74 -21.08
CA ARG A 145 1.67 17.96 -22.18
C ARG A 145 1.25 16.67 -22.88
N TYR A 146 1.96 15.57 -22.65
CA TYR A 146 1.55 14.24 -23.08
C TYR A 146 2.15 13.21 -22.14
N ALA A 147 1.40 12.15 -21.87
CA ALA A 147 1.86 11.06 -21.03
C ALA A 147 1.29 9.73 -21.49
N ASP A 148 2.05 8.68 -21.22
CA ASP A 148 1.66 7.30 -21.48
C ASP A 148 2.30 6.38 -20.44
N VAL A 149 1.61 5.29 -20.11
CA VAL A 149 2.09 4.33 -19.11
C VAL A 149 2.65 3.10 -19.79
N ARG A 150 3.94 2.85 -19.58
CA ARG A 150 4.67 1.77 -20.25
C ARG A 150 5.27 0.80 -19.26
N PHE A 151 5.26 -0.48 -19.62
CA PHE A 151 5.86 -1.53 -18.82
C PHE A 151 7.25 -1.88 -19.34
N TYR A 152 8.25 -1.76 -18.47
CA TYR A 152 9.65 -2.10 -18.74
C TYR A 152 10.21 -2.94 -17.59
N GLU A 153 10.97 -3.99 -17.93
CA GLU A 153 11.78 -4.75 -16.96
C GLU A 153 11.06 -5.12 -15.64
N LYS A 154 9.77 -5.49 -15.75
CA LYS A 154 8.92 -5.90 -14.63
C LYS A 154 8.29 -4.76 -13.82
N ARG A 155 8.24 -3.53 -14.34
CA ARG A 155 7.62 -2.39 -13.68
C ARG A 155 6.94 -1.43 -14.66
N PHE A 156 5.90 -0.75 -14.21
CA PHE A 156 5.31 0.38 -14.93
C PHE A 156 6.08 1.68 -14.69
N TYR A 157 6.26 2.43 -15.76
CA TYR A 157 6.86 3.76 -15.80
C TYR A 157 5.91 4.73 -16.48
N LEU A 158 5.97 5.98 -16.02
CA LEU A 158 5.29 7.09 -16.66
C LEU A 158 6.24 7.70 -17.70
N GLN A 159 5.94 7.51 -18.97
CA GLN A 159 6.60 8.25 -20.04
C GLN A 159 5.85 9.56 -20.26
N VAL A 160 6.59 10.65 -20.40
CA VAL A 160 5.99 11.97 -20.64
C VAL A 160 6.74 12.74 -21.70
N TRP A 161 6.01 13.65 -22.32
CA TRP A 161 6.55 14.83 -22.98
C TRP A 161 6.37 16.01 -22.02
N CYS A 162 7.45 16.71 -21.66
CA CYS A 162 7.43 17.88 -20.77
C CYS A 162 8.15 19.09 -21.37
N GLU A 163 7.78 20.29 -20.93
CA GLU A 163 8.37 21.55 -21.43
C GLU A 163 9.82 21.75 -20.96
N GLU A 164 10.16 21.24 -19.78
CA GLU A 164 11.47 21.39 -19.17
C GLU A 164 12.50 20.45 -19.81
N THR A 165 13.50 21.02 -20.48
CA THR A 165 14.52 20.29 -21.24
C THR A 165 15.97 20.60 -20.87
N ALA A 166 16.20 21.63 -20.05
CA ALA A 166 17.53 22.15 -19.76
C ALA A 166 18.48 21.08 -19.18
N ASP A 167 17.94 20.18 -18.36
CA ASP A 167 18.67 19.05 -17.80
C ASP A 167 19.09 18.03 -18.87
N ALA A 168 18.16 17.56 -19.72
CA ALA A 168 18.51 16.57 -20.74
C ALA A 168 19.39 17.12 -21.85
N LEU A 169 19.26 18.41 -22.18
CA LEU A 169 20.16 19.05 -23.15
C LEU A 169 21.58 19.22 -22.60
N ALA A 170 21.74 19.37 -21.29
CA ALA A 170 23.05 19.37 -20.66
C ALA A 170 23.68 17.96 -20.67
N ASP A 171 22.88 16.92 -20.47
CA ASP A 171 23.34 15.52 -20.44
C ASP A 171 23.58 14.95 -21.85
N ASN A 172 22.73 15.27 -22.82
CA ASN A 172 22.76 14.75 -24.19
C ASN A 172 22.49 15.87 -25.21
N PRO A 173 23.48 16.74 -25.48
CA PRO A 173 23.30 17.90 -26.36
C PRO A 173 23.04 17.53 -27.83
N ASP A 174 23.41 16.31 -28.25
CA ASP A 174 23.31 15.85 -29.64
C ASP A 174 21.91 15.36 -30.05
N LEU A 175 20.96 15.29 -29.10
CA LEU A 175 19.59 14.79 -29.34
C LEU A 175 18.51 15.79 -28.88
N PRO A 176 18.54 17.05 -29.34
CA PRO A 176 17.62 18.07 -28.87
C PRO A 176 16.15 17.79 -29.24
N GLU A 177 15.91 17.07 -30.33
CA GLU A 177 14.56 16.80 -30.83
C GLU A 177 13.74 15.92 -29.88
N ILE A 178 14.38 15.09 -29.07
CA ILE A 178 13.72 14.22 -28.08
C ILE A 178 13.96 14.68 -26.65
N ALA A 179 14.56 15.86 -26.45
CA ALA A 179 14.92 16.39 -25.14
C ALA A 179 13.71 16.70 -24.26
N HIS A 180 12.49 16.65 -24.78
CA HIS A 180 11.24 16.76 -24.02
C HIS A 180 10.73 15.42 -23.48
N ASN A 181 11.16 14.30 -24.07
CA ASN A 181 10.70 12.98 -23.64
C ASN A 181 11.42 12.57 -22.35
N ARG A 182 10.67 12.08 -21.36
CA ARG A 182 11.19 11.63 -20.06
C ARG A 182 10.51 10.34 -19.62
N CYS A 183 11.17 9.62 -18.72
CA CYS A 183 10.68 8.38 -18.12
C CYS A 183 10.79 8.48 -16.59
N PHE A 184 9.65 8.36 -15.91
CA PHE A 184 9.53 8.56 -14.47
C PHE A 184 8.97 7.33 -13.77
N ARG A 185 9.36 7.14 -12.51
CA ARG A 185 8.80 6.11 -11.65
C ARG A 185 7.63 6.66 -10.85
N PHE A 186 6.51 5.95 -10.82
CA PHE A 186 5.35 6.36 -10.04
C PHE A 186 5.66 6.57 -8.55
N ASP A 187 6.52 5.74 -7.96
CA ASP A 187 6.87 5.81 -6.53
C ASP A 187 7.69 7.03 -6.11
N ARG A 188 8.06 7.89 -7.06
CA ARG A 188 8.83 9.12 -6.81
C ARG A 188 8.04 10.40 -7.10
N ILE A 189 6.83 10.27 -7.63
CA ILE A 189 5.92 11.39 -7.80
C ILE A 189 5.50 11.89 -6.41
N GLN A 190 5.52 13.22 -6.23
CA GLN A 190 5.12 13.89 -4.99
C GLN A 190 3.75 14.56 -5.13
N SER A 191 3.42 15.04 -6.33
CA SER A 191 2.10 15.58 -6.64
C SER A 191 1.82 15.58 -8.14
N LEU A 192 0.53 15.51 -8.49
CA LEU A 192 -0.01 15.74 -9.82
C LEU A 192 -1.09 16.82 -9.71
N GLN A 193 -0.93 17.91 -10.45
CA GLN A 193 -1.88 19.02 -10.45
C GLN A 193 -2.36 19.28 -11.88
N PRO A 194 -3.67 19.13 -12.18
CA PRO A 194 -4.22 19.50 -13.47
C PRO A 194 -3.92 20.97 -13.80
N ILE A 195 -3.56 21.26 -15.05
CA ILE A 195 -3.31 22.63 -15.53
C ILE A 195 -4.03 22.88 -16.85
N SER A 196 -4.34 24.14 -17.15
CA SER A 196 -4.88 24.49 -18.46
C SER A 196 -3.82 24.37 -19.57
N GLY A 197 -4.28 24.11 -20.79
CA GLY A 197 -3.48 24.14 -22.01
C GLY A 197 -3.74 22.95 -22.93
N VAL A 198 -2.84 22.75 -23.88
CA VAL A 198 -2.99 21.76 -24.95
C VAL A 198 -2.39 20.42 -24.54
N TRP A 199 -3.16 19.35 -24.72
CA TRP A 199 -2.64 17.99 -24.71
C TRP A 199 -2.07 17.66 -26.09
N ARG A 200 -0.77 17.39 -26.15
CA ARG A 200 -0.05 17.21 -27.41
C ARG A 200 -0.45 15.92 -28.13
N GLY A 201 -0.74 14.85 -27.39
CA GLY A 201 -1.23 13.58 -27.94
C GLY A 201 -0.16 12.63 -28.49
N GLU A 202 1.11 13.05 -28.58
CA GLU A 202 2.21 12.21 -29.04
C GLU A 202 3.56 12.65 -28.43
N PHE A 203 4.54 11.73 -28.44
CA PHE A 203 5.94 12.00 -28.07
C PHE A 203 6.71 12.60 -29.25
N ASP A 204 7.85 13.23 -28.97
CA ASP A 204 8.80 13.54 -30.04
C ASP A 204 9.43 12.25 -30.57
N THR A 205 9.67 12.18 -31.88
CA THR A 205 10.27 11.02 -32.55
C THR A 205 11.37 11.45 -33.50
N LEU A 206 12.45 10.68 -33.57
CA LEU A 206 13.47 10.83 -34.60
C LEU A 206 13.12 9.96 -35.81
N LYS A 207 13.30 10.50 -37.01
CA LYS A 207 13.27 9.67 -38.22
C LYS A 207 14.57 8.88 -38.27
N VAL A 208 14.44 7.56 -38.32
CA VAL A 208 15.53 6.60 -38.50
C VAL A 208 15.57 6.16 -39.95
#